data_AF-A0A358DIM4-F1
#
_entry.id   AF-A0A358DIM4-F1
#
_cell.length_a   1.000
_cell.length_b   1.000
_cell.length_c   1.000
_cell.angle_alpha   90.00
_cell.angle_beta   90.00
_cell.angle_gamma   90.00
#
_symmetry.space_group_name_H-M   'P 1'
#
loop_
_entity.id
_entity.type
_entity.pdbx_description
1 polymer ?
#
loop_
_entity_poly.entity_id
_entity_poly.type
_entity_poly.pdbx_seq_one_letter_code
_entity_poly.pdbx_strand_id
1 'polypeptide(L)'
;MAFLGQPIVSLMIGVLLSLFLLKNRAIKNINIVLESAIEKAGPILIVTGAGGMFGLVIKETGVGAYAGEFLLQTGLGLAVPFLIASILKTAQGSSTVAIITAASFVVPMLPALGLDSEPGKLLAMISMGAGSMMVSHANDSYFWVVSRFSGIGSNTALKVYSSATVVMGIVTFLCVWLTSLFML
;
A
#
# COMPACT_ATOMS: atom_id res chain seq x y z
N MET A 1 -12.21 27.87 4.82
CA MET A 1 -11.20 27.11 4.05
C MET A 1 -11.24 25.59 4.29
N ALA A 2 -11.80 25.09 5.41
CA ALA A 2 -11.84 23.65 5.69
C ALA A 2 -12.60 22.78 4.66
N PHE A 3 -13.62 23.33 3.97
CA PHE A 3 -14.42 22.58 2.99
C PHE A 3 -13.64 22.26 1.70
N LEU A 4 -12.93 23.25 1.14
CA LEU A 4 -12.16 23.06 -0.11
C LEU A 4 -10.93 22.18 0.08
N GLY A 5 -10.42 22.08 1.31
CA GLY A 5 -9.28 21.24 1.68
C GLY A 5 -9.65 19.80 2.07
N GLN A 6 -10.94 19.44 2.11
CA GLN A 6 -11.31 18.05 2.35
C GLN A 6 -10.93 17.19 1.13
N PRO A 7 -10.23 16.05 1.31
CA PRO A 7 -9.70 15.26 0.20
C PRO A 7 -10.72 14.90 -0.87
N ILE A 8 -11.95 14.55 -0.47
CA ILE A 8 -13.04 14.19 -1.38
C ILE A 8 -13.41 15.38 -2.28
N VAL A 9 -13.58 16.56 -1.68
CA VAL A 9 -13.93 17.79 -2.41
C VAL A 9 -12.77 18.22 -3.31
N SER A 10 -11.54 18.19 -2.79
CA SER A 10 -10.34 18.55 -3.57
C SER A 10 -10.13 17.63 -4.77
N LEU A 11 -10.30 16.31 -4.60
CA LEU A 11 -10.20 15.34 -5.70
C LEU A 11 -11.32 15.55 -6.72
N MET A 12 -12.57 15.80 -6.29
CA MET A 12 -13.68 16.08 -7.19
C MET A 12 -13.42 17.34 -8.03
N ILE A 13 -12.93 18.42 -7.42
CA ILE A 13 -12.54 19.63 -8.13
C ILE A 13 -11.39 19.32 -9.11
N GLY A 14 -10.38 18.56 -8.70
CA GLY A 14 -9.27 18.15 -9.55
C GLY A 14 -9.74 17.36 -10.79
N VAL A 15 -10.68 16.43 -10.62
CA VAL A 15 -11.29 15.70 -11.74
C VAL A 15 -12.01 16.67 -12.68
N LEU A 16 -12.86 17.57 -12.16
CA LEU A 16 -13.57 18.56 -12.99
C LEU A 16 -12.60 19.46 -13.76
N LEU A 17 -11.54 19.94 -13.11
CA LEU A 17 -10.50 20.74 -13.75
C LEU A 17 -9.73 19.96 -14.82
N SER A 18 -9.45 18.68 -14.58
CA SER A 18 -8.74 17.82 -15.53
C SER A 18 -9.50 17.62 -16.85
N LEU A 19 -10.84 17.64 -16.81
CA LEU A 19 -11.67 17.54 -18.02
C LEU A 19 -11.48 18.75 -18.95
N PHE A 20 -11.21 19.94 -18.40
CA PHE A 20 -10.92 21.12 -19.21
C PHE A 20 -9.53 21.08 -19.87
N LEU A 21 -8.60 20.30 -19.31
CA LEU A 21 -7.23 20.13 -19.84
C LEU A 21 -7.17 19.11 -20.99
N LEU A 22 -8.25 18.38 -21.27
CA LEU A 22 -8.29 17.43 -22.39
C LEU A 22 -8.16 18.17 -23.73
N LYS A 23 -7.07 17.87 -24.46
CA LYS A 23 -6.77 18.46 -25.78
C LYS A 23 -7.85 18.17 -26.82
N ASN A 24 -8.47 16.98 -26.75
CA ASN A 24 -9.57 16.60 -27.62
C ASN A 24 -10.78 16.21 -26.77
N ARG A 25 -11.82 17.04 -26.82
CA ARG A 25 -13.03 16.94 -26.00
C ARG A 25 -14.14 16.10 -26.64
N ALA A 26 -13.85 15.38 -27.72
CA ALA A 26 -14.81 14.43 -28.28
C ALA A 26 -15.19 13.38 -27.22
N ILE A 27 -16.49 13.06 -27.13
CA ILE A 27 -17.03 12.11 -26.15
C ILE A 27 -16.26 10.78 -26.17
N LYS A 28 -15.89 10.31 -27.37
CA LYS A 28 -15.08 9.09 -27.54
C LYS A 28 -13.76 9.14 -26.76
N ASN A 29 -13.06 10.26 -26.77
CA ASN A 29 -11.78 10.39 -26.06
C ASN A 29 -11.96 10.54 -24.56
N ILE A 30 -13.02 11.21 -24.13
CA ILE A 30 -13.38 11.28 -22.71
C ILE A 30 -13.68 9.87 -22.18
N ASN A 31 -14.45 9.06 -22.92
CA ASN A 31 -14.74 7.67 -22.55
C ASN A 31 -13.48 6.84 -22.42
N ILE A 32 -12.54 6.92 -23.38
CA ILE A 32 -11.25 6.21 -23.31
C ILE A 32 -10.46 6.58 -22.05
N VAL A 33 -10.42 7.87 -21.69
CA VAL A 33 -9.71 8.32 -20.49
C VAL A 33 -10.39 7.81 -19.21
N LEU A 34 -11.73 7.86 -19.15
CA LEU A 34 -12.49 7.36 -18.00
C LEU A 34 -12.40 5.84 -17.87
N GLU A 35 -12.47 5.09 -18.97
CA GLU A 35 -12.27 3.64 -19.01
C GLU A 35 -10.89 3.28 -18.45
N SER A 36 -9.82 3.92 -18.94
CA SER A 36 -8.47 3.68 -18.42
C SER A 36 -8.32 4.04 -16.94
N ALA A 37 -9.01 5.09 -16.47
CA ALA A 37 -9.02 5.45 -15.06
C ALA A 37 -9.72 4.37 -14.20
N ILE A 38 -10.85 3.85 -14.66
CA ILE A 38 -11.59 2.77 -13.99
C ILE A 38 -10.78 1.47 -13.99
N GLU A 39 -10.15 1.10 -15.10
CA GLU A 39 -9.30 -0.10 -15.17
C GLU A 39 -8.15 -0.05 -14.14
N LYS A 40 -7.56 1.14 -13.93
CA LYS A 40 -6.48 1.33 -12.96
C LYS A 40 -6.98 1.41 -11.51
N ALA A 41 -8.12 2.07 -11.28
CA ALA A 41 -8.65 2.31 -9.94
C ALA A 41 -9.54 1.18 -9.41
N GLY A 42 -10.22 0.44 -10.29
CA GLY A 42 -11.20 -0.59 -9.96
C GLY A 42 -10.67 -1.69 -9.04
N PRO A 43 -9.50 -2.31 -9.33
CA PRO A 43 -8.91 -3.31 -8.44
C PRO A 43 -8.64 -2.75 -7.03
N ILE A 44 -8.19 -1.50 -6.94
CA ILE A 44 -7.92 -0.83 -5.67
C ILE A 44 -9.20 -0.69 -4.85
N LEU A 45 -10.28 -0.22 -5.50
CA LEU A 45 -11.59 -0.03 -4.87
C LEU A 45 -12.16 -1.35 -4.35
N ILE A 46 -12.08 -2.42 -5.16
CA ILE A 46 -12.59 -3.75 -4.78
C ILE A 46 -11.81 -4.30 -3.58
N VAL A 47 -10.47 -4.28 -3.63
CA VAL A 47 -9.66 -4.83 -2.56
C VAL A 47 -9.80 -4.00 -1.27
N THR A 48 -9.91 -2.68 -1.37
CA THR A 48 -10.16 -1.80 -0.22
C THR A 48 -11.53 -2.07 0.42
N GLY A 49 -12.58 -2.24 -0.39
CA GLY A 49 -13.91 -2.62 0.10
C GLY A 49 -13.91 -4.00 0.77
N ALA A 50 -13.21 -4.97 0.19
CA ALA A 50 -13.03 -6.30 0.76
C ALA A 50 -12.25 -6.25 2.10
N GLY A 51 -11.21 -5.42 2.20
CA GLY A 51 -10.44 -5.22 3.43
C GLY A 51 -11.28 -4.64 4.57
N GLY A 52 -12.16 -3.69 4.27
CA GLY A 52 -13.12 -3.17 5.24
C GLY A 52 -14.07 -4.25 5.77
N MET A 53 -14.65 -5.06 4.89
CA MET A 53 -15.51 -6.19 5.29
C MET A 53 -14.74 -7.25 6.10
N PHE A 54 -13.52 -7.59 5.68
CA PHE A 54 -12.66 -8.54 6.38
C PHE A 54 -12.30 -8.06 7.79
N GLY A 55 -11.97 -6.78 7.94
CA GLY A 55 -11.74 -6.16 9.24
C GLY A 55 -12.94 -6.23 10.18
N LEU A 56 -14.16 -6.02 9.65
CA LEU A 56 -15.40 -6.21 10.41
C LEU A 56 -15.57 -7.67 10.84
N VAL A 57 -15.33 -8.64 9.96
CA VAL A 57 -15.41 -10.07 10.33
C VAL A 57 -14.41 -10.40 11.44
N ILE A 58 -13.16 -9.93 11.38
CA ILE A 58 -12.17 -10.16 12.45
C ILE A 58 -12.67 -9.59 13.78
N LYS A 59 -13.24 -8.38 13.76
CA LYS A 59 -13.77 -7.72 14.95
C LYS A 59 -14.95 -8.49 15.55
N GLU A 60 -15.92 -8.88 14.73
CA GLU A 60 -17.15 -9.55 15.20
C GLU A 60 -16.92 -11.01 15.61
N THR A 61 -15.97 -11.71 14.97
CA THR A 61 -15.67 -13.11 15.29
C THR A 61 -14.76 -13.27 16.51
N GLY A 62 -14.12 -12.20 16.99
CA GLY A 62 -13.16 -12.25 18.10
C GLY A 62 -11.86 -13.02 17.79
N VAL A 63 -11.69 -13.53 16.57
CA VAL A 63 -10.48 -14.26 16.13
C VAL A 63 -9.23 -13.38 16.26
N GLY A 64 -9.38 -12.06 16.07
CA GLY A 64 -8.31 -11.10 16.26
C GLY A 64 -7.78 -11.09 17.69
N ALA A 65 -8.63 -11.22 18.70
CA ALA A 65 -8.20 -11.22 20.10
C ALA A 65 -7.36 -12.46 20.44
N TYR A 66 -7.77 -13.64 19.96
CA TYR A 66 -7.02 -14.90 20.15
C TYR A 66 -5.67 -14.92 19.44
N ALA A 67 -5.60 -14.47 18.20
CA ALA A 67 -4.33 -14.35 17.48
C ALA A 67 -3.43 -13.26 18.09
N GLY A 68 -4.05 -12.22 18.64
CA GLY A 68 -3.39 -11.10 19.27
C GLY A 68 -2.59 -11.47 20.51
N GLU A 69 -3.14 -12.30 21.42
CA GLU A 69 -2.42 -12.72 22.63
C GLU A 69 -1.08 -13.40 22.34
N PHE A 70 -0.99 -14.19 21.26
CA PHE A 70 0.25 -14.84 20.85
C PHE A 70 1.24 -13.88 20.16
N LEU A 71 0.73 -12.96 19.33
CA LEU A 71 1.55 -11.99 18.61
C LEU A 71 2.05 -10.84 19.49
N LEU A 72 1.28 -10.47 20.52
CA LEU A 72 1.60 -9.42 21.50
C LEU A 72 2.89 -9.72 22.27
N GLN A 73 3.15 -10.99 22.58
CA GLN A 73 4.33 -11.40 23.37
C GLN A 73 5.62 -11.47 22.55
N THR A 74 5.53 -11.50 21.23
CA THR A 74 6.67 -11.77 20.33
C THR A 74 7.15 -10.55 19.54
N GLY A 75 6.40 -9.44 19.54
CA GLY A 75 6.65 -8.28 18.69
C GLY A 75 6.41 -8.55 17.19
N LEU A 76 5.93 -9.75 16.84
CA LEU A 76 5.62 -10.16 15.46
C LEU A 76 4.38 -9.44 14.89
N GLY A 77 3.65 -8.67 15.70
CA GLY A 77 2.53 -7.85 15.26
C GLY A 77 2.88 -6.92 14.09
N LEU A 78 4.13 -6.43 14.02
CA LEU A 78 4.61 -5.59 12.90
C LEU A 78 4.85 -6.38 11.60
N ALA A 79 5.08 -7.69 11.67
CA ALA A 79 5.27 -8.52 10.47
C ALA A 79 3.99 -8.60 9.63
N VAL A 80 2.81 -8.52 10.28
CA VAL A 80 1.51 -8.56 9.58
C VAL A 80 1.35 -7.39 8.59
N PRO A 81 1.48 -6.11 8.98
CA PRO A 81 1.44 -4.99 8.04
C PRO A 81 2.51 -5.09 6.94
N PHE A 82 3.73 -5.49 7.30
CA PHE A 82 4.82 -5.68 6.34
C PHE A 82 4.46 -6.72 5.26
N LEU A 83 3.99 -7.90 5.66
CA LEU A 83 3.67 -8.99 4.75
C LEU A 83 2.49 -8.66 3.85
N ILE A 84 1.42 -8.07 4.41
CA ILE A 84 0.25 -7.65 3.61
C ILE A 84 0.69 -6.64 2.55
N ALA A 85 1.45 -5.61 2.93
CA ALA A 85 1.94 -4.62 1.98
C ALA A 85 2.90 -5.22 0.94
N SER A 86 3.77 -6.16 1.34
CA SER A 86 4.69 -6.85 0.43
C SER A 86 3.96 -7.69 -0.62
N ILE A 87 2.94 -8.43 -0.19
CA ILE A 87 2.12 -9.25 -1.10
C ILE A 87 1.37 -8.35 -2.07
N LEU A 88 0.71 -7.31 -1.57
CA LEU A 88 -0.03 -6.36 -2.41
C LEU A 88 0.89 -5.63 -3.38
N LYS A 89 2.05 -5.15 -2.93
CA LYS A 89 3.07 -4.53 -3.79
C LYS A 89 3.54 -5.49 -4.87
N THR A 90 3.82 -6.74 -4.52
CA THR A 90 4.29 -7.74 -5.48
C THR A 90 3.24 -8.01 -6.54
N ALA A 91 1.96 -8.06 -6.17
CA ALA A 91 0.86 -8.29 -7.12
C ALA A 91 0.56 -7.05 -7.99
N GLN A 92 0.57 -5.86 -7.39
CA GLN A 92 0.08 -4.62 -8.01
C GLN A 92 1.16 -3.73 -8.63
N GLY A 93 2.38 -3.77 -8.11
CA GLY A 93 3.51 -2.97 -8.57
C GLY A 93 3.57 -1.54 -8.03
N SER A 94 2.47 -0.92 -7.56
CA SER A 94 2.51 0.44 -6.99
C SER A 94 2.74 0.44 -5.48
N SER A 95 3.78 1.14 -4.99
CA SER A 95 4.06 1.23 -3.55
C SER A 95 3.00 2.02 -2.80
N THR A 96 2.59 3.18 -3.33
CA THR A 96 1.57 4.02 -2.67
C THR A 96 0.24 3.29 -2.57
N VAL A 97 -0.15 2.59 -3.64
CA VAL A 97 -1.41 1.87 -3.61
C VAL A 97 -1.33 0.65 -2.70
N ALA A 98 -0.23 -0.10 -2.72
CA ALA A 98 -0.04 -1.22 -1.80
C ALA A 98 -0.18 -0.78 -0.33
N ILE A 99 0.39 0.37 0.05
CA ILE A 99 0.24 0.91 1.41
C ILE A 99 -1.21 1.25 1.72
N ILE A 100 -1.90 2.01 0.86
CA ILE A 100 -3.28 2.45 1.10
C ILE A 100 -4.22 1.25 1.18
N THR A 101 -4.04 0.28 0.28
CA THR A 101 -4.84 -0.95 0.28
C THR A 101 -4.53 -1.81 1.50
N ALA A 102 -3.25 -2.01 1.86
CA ALA A 102 -2.86 -2.73 3.07
C ALA A 102 -3.46 -2.09 4.33
N ALA A 103 -3.47 -0.76 4.41
CA ALA A 103 -4.02 -0.03 5.55
C ALA A 103 -5.50 -0.37 5.80
N SER A 104 -6.30 -0.64 4.75
CA SER A 104 -7.70 -1.04 4.91
C SER A 104 -7.89 -2.38 5.64
N PHE A 105 -6.91 -3.27 5.55
CA PHE A 105 -6.87 -4.54 6.31
C PHE A 105 -6.26 -4.33 7.69
N VAL A 106 -5.14 -3.60 7.76
CA VAL A 106 -4.33 -3.49 8.98
C VAL A 106 -5.00 -2.63 10.04
N VAL A 107 -5.59 -1.49 9.68
CA VAL A 107 -6.20 -0.54 10.64
C VAL A 107 -7.18 -1.22 11.60
N PRO A 108 -8.18 -2.00 11.15
CA PRO A 108 -9.09 -2.70 12.07
C PRO A 108 -8.41 -3.81 12.89
N MET A 109 -7.23 -4.29 12.47
CA MET A 109 -6.45 -5.31 13.17
C MET A 109 -5.48 -4.75 14.21
N LEU A 110 -5.21 -3.43 14.21
CA LEU A 110 -4.20 -2.83 15.08
C LEU A 110 -4.37 -3.15 16.58
N PRO A 111 -5.59 -3.15 17.17
CA PRO A 111 -5.76 -3.53 18.57
C PRO A 111 -5.34 -4.97 18.84
N ALA A 112 -5.74 -5.89 17.96
CA ALA A 112 -5.34 -7.29 18.02
C ALA A 112 -3.82 -7.47 17.87
N LEU A 113 -3.17 -6.65 17.05
CA LEU A 113 -1.73 -6.72 16.83
C LEU A 113 -0.90 -6.04 17.93
N GLY A 114 -1.54 -5.39 18.93
CA GLY A 114 -0.84 -4.59 19.94
C GLY A 114 -0.28 -3.27 19.45
N LEU A 115 -0.80 -2.77 18.33
CA LEU A 115 -0.30 -1.58 17.64
C LEU A 115 -1.29 -0.41 17.68
N ASP A 116 -2.24 -0.42 18.61
CA ASP A 116 -3.27 0.64 18.72
C ASP A 116 -2.77 1.91 19.41
N SER A 117 -1.62 1.86 20.07
CA SER A 117 -0.94 3.05 20.58
C SER A 117 -0.56 3.99 19.43
N GLU A 118 -0.42 5.29 19.71
CA GLU A 118 0.03 6.28 18.72
C GLU A 118 1.36 5.89 18.04
N PRO A 119 2.42 5.48 18.77
CA PRO A 119 3.64 4.97 18.14
C PRO A 119 3.40 3.65 17.39
N GLY A 120 2.53 2.75 17.88
CA GLY A 120 2.18 1.51 17.20
C GLY A 120 1.54 1.72 15.84
N LYS A 121 0.61 2.68 15.73
CA LYS A 121 -0.02 3.09 14.47
C LYS A 121 1.01 3.60 13.47
N LEU A 122 1.94 4.43 13.95
CA LEU A 122 3.01 4.96 13.12
C LEU A 122 3.97 3.86 12.66
N LEU A 123 4.40 2.98 13.56
CA LEU A 123 5.28 1.84 13.25
C LEU A 123 4.62 0.85 12.29
N ALA A 124 3.31 0.59 12.43
CA ALA A 124 2.54 -0.21 11.49
C ALA A 124 2.53 0.42 10.08
N MET A 125 2.37 1.74 10.00
CA MET A 125 2.42 2.49 8.73
C MET A 125 3.81 2.39 8.09
N ILE A 126 4.88 2.59 8.85
CA ILE A 126 6.26 2.48 8.35
C ILE A 126 6.58 1.02 7.97
N SER A 127 6.07 0.04 8.71
CA SER A 127 6.18 -1.39 8.39
C SER A 127 5.51 -1.74 7.05
N MET A 128 4.31 -1.21 6.78
CA MET A 128 3.70 -1.30 5.45
C MET A 128 4.55 -0.59 4.38
N GLY A 129 5.14 0.54 4.72
CA GLY A 129 6.11 1.25 3.87
C GLY A 129 7.27 0.33 3.47
N ALA A 130 7.92 -0.31 4.44
CA ALA A 130 9.00 -1.28 4.21
C ALA A 130 8.54 -2.44 3.31
N GLY A 131 7.33 -2.98 3.55
CA GLY A 131 6.78 -4.05 2.72
C GLY A 131 6.51 -3.60 1.28
N SER A 132 6.03 -2.37 1.11
CA SER A 132 5.76 -1.78 -0.22
C SER A 132 7.01 -1.52 -1.07
N MET A 133 8.20 -1.69 -0.49
CA MET A 133 9.48 -1.57 -1.18
C MET A 133 9.97 -2.92 -1.70
N MET A 134 9.37 -4.04 -1.30
CA MET A 134 9.80 -5.36 -1.76
C MET A 134 9.34 -5.67 -3.18
N VAL A 135 10.13 -6.51 -3.86
CA VAL A 135 9.80 -7.17 -5.13
C VAL A 135 9.37 -6.20 -6.23
N SER A 136 10.14 -5.14 -6.48
CA SER A 136 9.90 -4.23 -7.61
C SER A 136 10.27 -4.95 -8.92
N HIS A 137 9.26 -5.36 -9.71
CA HIS A 137 9.43 -6.13 -10.95
C HIS A 137 8.64 -5.52 -12.12
N ALA A 138 8.36 -6.30 -13.17
CA ALA A 138 7.77 -5.83 -14.42
C ALA A 138 6.42 -5.11 -14.27
N ASN A 139 5.66 -5.34 -13.20
CA ASN A 139 4.40 -4.61 -12.93
C ASN A 139 4.61 -3.25 -12.24
N ASP A 140 5.83 -2.93 -11.81
CA ASP A 140 6.17 -1.67 -11.14
C ASP A 140 6.73 -0.67 -12.16
N SER A 141 6.09 0.49 -12.28
CA SER A 141 6.59 1.57 -13.15
C SER A 141 8.00 2.03 -12.76
N TYR A 142 8.36 1.99 -11.47
CA TYR A 142 9.68 2.39 -11.00
C TYR A 142 10.78 1.43 -11.45
N PHE A 143 10.48 0.13 -11.58
CA PHE A 143 11.39 -0.85 -12.20
C PHE A 143 11.77 -0.45 -13.63
N TRP A 144 10.80 0.02 -14.41
CA TRP A 144 11.03 0.47 -15.78
C TRP A 144 11.81 1.78 -15.85
N VAL A 145 11.57 2.70 -14.93
CA VAL A 145 12.37 3.93 -14.79
C VAL A 145 13.84 3.58 -14.56
N VAL A 146 14.14 2.70 -13.60
CA VAL A 146 15.51 2.28 -13.28
C VAL A 146 16.16 1.57 -14.47
N SER A 147 15.52 0.53 -15.03
CA SER A 147 16.12 -0.24 -16.12
C SER A 147 16.35 0.61 -17.38
N ARG A 148 15.40 1.47 -17.76
CA ARG A 148 15.49 2.25 -19.00
C ARG A 148 16.49 3.40 -18.90
N PHE A 149 16.49 4.16 -17.81
CA PHE A 149 17.44 5.28 -17.67
C PHE A 149 18.87 4.80 -17.42
N SER A 150 19.05 3.63 -16.82
CA SER A 150 20.38 3.03 -16.67
C SER A 150 20.87 2.29 -17.92
N GLY A 151 20.05 2.15 -18.97
CA GLY A 151 20.40 1.39 -20.17
C GLY A 151 20.58 -0.12 -19.94
N ILE A 152 20.02 -0.65 -18.85
CA ILE A 152 20.17 -2.06 -18.43
C ILE A 152 19.02 -2.89 -18.99
N GLY A 153 19.35 -4.08 -19.52
CA GLY A 153 18.35 -5.03 -20.00
C GLY A 153 17.42 -5.54 -18.89
N SER A 154 16.15 -5.78 -19.21
CA SER A 154 15.11 -6.18 -18.25
C SER A 154 15.46 -7.45 -17.47
N ASN A 155 16.09 -8.45 -18.10
CA ASN A 155 16.51 -9.68 -17.43
C ASN A 155 17.55 -9.41 -16.33
N THR A 156 18.50 -8.51 -16.58
CA THR A 156 19.53 -8.13 -15.60
C THR A 156 18.90 -7.29 -14.48
N ALA A 157 18.02 -6.34 -14.83
CA ALA A 157 17.29 -5.55 -13.85
C ALA A 157 16.42 -6.44 -12.94
N LEU A 158 15.73 -7.43 -13.49
CA LEU A 158 14.92 -8.37 -12.70
C LEU A 158 15.77 -9.18 -11.72
N LYS A 159 16.96 -9.62 -12.13
CA LYS A 159 17.85 -10.39 -11.26
C LYS A 159 18.52 -9.54 -10.18
N VAL A 160 19.00 -8.35 -10.54
CA VAL A 160 19.83 -7.53 -9.65
C VAL A 160 18.97 -6.53 -8.87
N TYR A 161 18.17 -5.73 -9.57
CA TYR A 161 17.41 -4.67 -8.94
C TYR A 161 16.22 -5.23 -8.14
N SER A 162 15.44 -6.17 -8.69
CA SER A 162 14.31 -6.73 -7.93
C SER A 162 14.77 -7.50 -6.69
N SER A 163 15.87 -8.25 -6.76
CA SER A 163 16.44 -8.90 -5.56
C SER A 163 17.01 -7.89 -4.56
N ALA A 164 17.64 -6.80 -5.02
CA ALA A 164 18.06 -5.72 -4.13
C ALA A 164 16.85 -5.07 -3.42
N THR A 165 15.71 -4.93 -4.08
CA THR A 165 14.50 -4.39 -3.45
C THR A 165 13.93 -5.28 -2.35
N VAL A 166 14.07 -6.60 -2.48
CA VAL A 166 13.75 -7.57 -1.40
C VAL A 166 14.64 -7.30 -0.19
N VAL A 167 15.96 -7.21 -0.39
CA VAL A 167 16.90 -6.93 0.70
C VAL A 167 16.59 -5.57 1.35
N MET A 168 16.34 -4.53 0.56
CA MET A 168 15.98 -3.20 1.04
C MET A 168 14.72 -3.22 1.92
N GLY A 169 13.65 -3.90 1.49
CA GLY A 169 12.43 -4.03 2.29
C GLY A 169 12.67 -4.78 3.60
N ILE A 170 13.41 -5.90 3.58
CA ILE A 170 13.75 -6.67 4.79
C ILE A 170 14.59 -5.84 5.75
N VAL A 171 15.64 -5.19 5.28
CA VAL A 171 16.52 -4.35 6.12
C VAL A 171 15.73 -3.20 6.74
N THR A 172 14.86 -2.54 5.95
CA THR A 172 14.01 -1.46 6.47
C THR A 172 13.06 -2.00 7.54
N PHE A 173 12.43 -3.15 7.31
CA PHE A 173 11.57 -3.80 8.31
C PHE A 173 12.31 -4.16 9.58
N LEU A 174 13.53 -4.71 9.48
CA LEU A 174 14.37 -5.01 10.65
C LEU A 174 14.70 -3.75 11.44
N CYS A 175 15.02 -2.63 10.79
CA CYS A 175 15.22 -1.36 11.47
C CYS A 175 13.94 -0.87 12.19
N VAL A 176 12.78 -1.01 11.56
CA VAL A 176 11.48 -0.66 12.17
C VAL A 176 11.20 -1.54 13.38
N TRP A 177 11.43 -2.85 13.27
CA TRP A 177 11.26 -3.80 14.37
C TRP A 177 12.24 -3.49 15.52
N LEU A 178 13.50 -3.23 15.24
CA LEU A 178 14.46 -2.84 16.29
C LEU A 178 14.01 -1.55 16.99
N THR A 179 13.51 -0.56 16.24
CA THR A 179 12.98 0.68 16.81
C THR A 179 11.76 0.43 17.70
N SER A 180 10.91 -0.54 17.32
CA SER A 180 9.71 -0.86 18.08
C SER A 180 10.01 -1.40 19.47
N LEU A 181 11.16 -2.06 19.68
CA LEU A 181 11.58 -2.57 21.00
C LEU A 181 11.81 -1.45 22.02
N PHE A 182 11.98 -0.21 21.58
CA PHE A 182 12.19 0.95 22.45
C PHE A 182 10.98 1.88 22.53
N MET A 183 10.07 1.81 21.55
CA MET A 183 8.95 2.74 21.41
C MET A 183 7.57 2.14 21.72
N LEU A 184 7.46 0.81 21.79
CA LEU A 184 6.27 0.06 22.22
C LEU A 184 6.50 -0.51 23.62
#